data_AF-A0A2A9PGV8-F1
#
_entry.id   AF-A0A2A9PGV8-F1
#
_cell.length_a   1.000
_cell.length_b   1.000
_cell.length_c   1.000
_cell.angle_alpha   90.00
_cell.angle_beta   90.00
_cell.angle_gamma   90.00
#
_symmetry.space_group_name_H-M   'P 1'
#
loop_
_entity.id
_entity.type
_entity.pdbx_description
1 polymer ?
#
loop_
_entity_poly.entity_id
_entity_poly.type
_entity_poly.pdbx_seq_one_letter_code
_entity_poly.pdbx_strand_id
1 'polypeptide(L)'
;MATVPEKRAVAGSFIFRLSPEGRRPQVALFRRSAEVRTYRHRYAPISGSVEADDADALTTAWRELAEETGLGPSSLRLLRQGKPYSFVDEAVGREWTINPFAFALRTDGPGEAAIKLDREHESFAWFDPAEIPEDDNDGGDIDATSSSFRGVPHLLDSLRRVWFELELRPAAAAAVLDDGLRRLRDDHTSGARQLASVALDTLIRVLPVLHRPPNDSARWWRSLRIAAWHLWKNGREAMGASILRLLLDALTLVETKLPPDGTDSLPDGFIDNVLDALQGIAQRRLESGAALQEAFASFVRRDQATRADTSPIRIISLSSSATVASCLDRALAQGLALDVHVLESRPLFEGASMARAIAASIRAAGNLPGASVSVHTDASVALAARGANILLLGADLIDASGNVSNKTGSLPAVLAVRHVAPAVKVVVVAESEKVLPLDSPSASEDNNPDQVSRAWADDDRAATQAGNVHLSNVYFEWVPAGLIDSYITEAGVATGEDIAGLARDARARLDRFFSNL
;
A
#
# COMPACT_ATOMS: atom_id res chain seq x y z
N MET A 1 -38.51 21.78 7.89
CA MET A 1 -37.28 21.48 7.14
C MET A 1 -36.42 20.64 8.06
N ALA A 2 -36.16 19.37 7.73
CA ALA A 2 -35.25 18.55 8.52
C ALA A 2 -33.85 19.16 8.41
N THR A 3 -33.23 19.46 9.55
CA THR A 3 -31.86 19.95 9.62
C THR A 3 -30.91 18.88 9.08
N VAL A 4 -30.12 19.23 8.07
CA VAL A 4 -29.08 18.35 7.53
C VAL A 4 -28.07 18.08 8.65
N PRO A 5 -27.81 16.81 9.01
CA PRO A 5 -26.88 16.48 10.10
C PRO A 5 -25.47 16.96 9.76
N GLU A 6 -24.75 17.44 10.77
CA GLU A 6 -23.38 17.92 10.60
C GLU A 6 -22.43 16.75 10.34
N LYS A 7 -21.69 16.78 9.24
CA LYS A 7 -20.71 15.73 8.88
C LYS A 7 -19.44 15.89 9.71
N ARG A 8 -19.01 14.80 10.36
CA ARG A 8 -17.81 14.78 11.21
C ARG A 8 -17.01 13.49 10.99
N ALA A 9 -15.77 13.63 10.53
CA ALA A 9 -14.82 12.52 10.47
C ALA A 9 -14.09 12.37 11.81
N VAL A 10 -13.92 11.14 12.27
CA VAL A 10 -13.33 10.80 13.57
C VAL A 10 -12.29 9.71 13.38
N ALA A 11 -11.16 9.81 14.08
CA ALA A 11 -10.20 8.72 14.24
C ALA A 11 -10.51 7.97 15.53
N GLY A 12 -10.71 6.65 15.47
CA GLY A 12 -10.98 5.80 16.63
C GLY A 12 -9.85 4.82 16.87
N SER A 13 -9.19 4.90 18.02
CA SER A 13 -7.95 4.19 18.34
C SER A 13 -8.16 3.17 19.45
N PHE A 14 -8.16 1.89 19.09
CA PHE A 14 -8.17 0.77 20.03
C PHE A 14 -6.75 0.41 20.45
N ILE A 15 -6.51 0.33 21.76
CA ILE A 15 -5.20 -0.06 22.30
C ILE A 15 -5.28 -1.52 22.74
N PHE A 16 -4.41 -2.36 22.19
CA PHE A 16 -4.35 -3.79 22.46
C PHE A 16 -3.14 -4.16 23.30
N ARG A 17 -3.39 -5.03 24.27
CA ARG A 17 -2.35 -5.80 24.96
C ARG A 17 -2.25 -7.18 24.31
N LEU A 18 -1.21 -7.36 23.50
CA LEU A 18 -0.87 -8.64 22.88
C LEU A 18 0.11 -9.36 23.80
N SER A 19 -0.31 -10.47 24.41
CA SER A 19 0.54 -11.21 25.34
C SER A 19 1.44 -12.22 24.60
N PRO A 20 2.73 -12.35 24.94
CA PRO A 20 3.63 -13.32 24.30
C PRO A 20 3.30 -14.80 24.60
N GLU A 21 2.54 -15.08 25.68
CA GLU A 21 2.40 -16.43 26.24
C GLU A 21 0.93 -16.82 26.49
N GLY A 22 0.20 -17.22 25.44
CA GLY A 22 -1.09 -17.95 25.55
C GLY A 22 -2.26 -17.24 26.25
N ARG A 23 -2.06 -16.03 26.80
CA ARG A 23 -3.12 -15.19 27.36
C ARG A 23 -3.92 -14.56 26.22
N ARG A 24 -5.24 -14.47 26.42
CA ARG A 24 -6.13 -13.86 25.45
C ARG A 24 -5.74 -12.38 25.22
N PRO A 25 -5.81 -11.90 23.97
CA PRO A 25 -5.63 -10.49 23.67
C PRO A 25 -6.66 -9.67 24.43
N GLN A 26 -6.27 -8.48 24.87
CA GLN A 26 -7.19 -7.56 25.53
C GLN A 26 -7.18 -6.21 24.84
N VAL A 27 -8.33 -5.54 24.85
CA VAL A 27 -8.53 -4.19 24.33
C VAL A 27 -8.87 -3.24 25.47
N ALA A 28 -8.20 -2.08 25.51
CA ALA A 28 -8.54 -1.02 26.45
C ALA A 28 -9.74 -0.23 25.93
N LEU A 29 -10.75 -0.07 26.77
CA LEU A 29 -11.85 0.87 26.54
C LEU A 29 -11.87 1.89 27.66
N PHE A 30 -12.09 3.14 27.28
CA PHE A 30 -12.01 4.32 28.13
C PHE A 30 -13.41 4.81 28.42
N ARG A 31 -13.72 5.03 29.70
CA ARG A 31 -15.02 5.52 30.12
C ARG A 31 -15.01 7.04 30.02
N ARG A 32 -15.81 7.56 29.10
CA ARG A 32 -15.93 9.00 28.83
C ARG A 32 -16.45 9.74 30.07
N SER A 33 -15.86 10.88 30.40
CA SER A 33 -16.22 11.68 31.56
C SER A 33 -17.53 12.47 31.35
N ALA A 34 -17.94 13.25 32.35
CA ALA A 34 -19.06 14.18 32.21
C ALA A 34 -18.71 15.44 31.40
N GLU A 35 -17.41 15.72 31.18
CA GLU A 35 -16.92 16.97 30.56
C GLU A 35 -17.03 16.95 29.03
N VAL A 36 -17.12 15.77 28.42
CA VAL A 36 -17.28 15.63 26.98
C VAL A 36 -18.70 16.00 26.51
N ARG A 37 -18.81 16.38 25.23
CA ARG A 37 -20.08 16.84 24.64
C ARG A 37 -21.06 15.71 24.34
N THR A 38 -20.57 14.55 23.89
CA THR A 38 -21.38 13.41 23.45
C THR A 38 -20.99 12.12 24.16
N TYR A 39 -21.98 11.24 24.36
CA TYR A 39 -21.80 9.87 24.87
C TYR A 39 -21.12 9.78 26.25
N ARG A 40 -21.49 10.67 27.18
CA ARG A 40 -20.95 10.70 28.56
C ARG A 40 -21.14 9.36 29.28
N HIS A 41 -20.15 8.97 30.08
CA HIS A 41 -20.10 7.75 30.90
C HIS A 41 -20.17 6.42 30.13
N ARG A 42 -20.09 6.46 28.79
CA ARG A 42 -20.00 5.28 27.93
C ARG A 42 -18.54 4.89 27.68
N TYR A 43 -18.29 3.61 27.46
CA TYR A 43 -17.00 3.07 27.04
C TYR A 43 -16.76 3.34 25.55
N ALA A 44 -15.55 3.79 25.22
CA ALA A 44 -15.12 4.12 23.86
C ALA A 44 -13.66 3.71 23.63
N PRO A 45 -13.20 3.56 22.39
CA PRO A 45 -11.78 3.75 22.09
C PRO A 45 -11.38 5.21 22.36
N ILE A 46 -10.08 5.49 22.35
CA ILE A 46 -9.57 6.86 22.24
C ILE A 46 -10.05 7.43 20.91
N SER A 47 -10.59 8.64 20.89
CA SER A 47 -11.19 9.13 19.65
C SER A 47 -11.36 10.63 19.61
N GLY A 48 -11.01 11.23 18.47
CA GLY A 48 -11.25 12.65 18.23
C GLY A 48 -11.49 12.97 16.76
N SER A 49 -11.91 14.22 16.54
CA SER A 49 -12.31 14.68 15.21
C SER A 49 -11.06 14.92 14.35
N VAL A 50 -11.15 14.55 13.08
CA VAL A 50 -10.09 14.89 12.10
C VAL A 50 -10.16 16.40 11.85
N GLU A 51 -9.09 17.11 12.21
CA GLU A 51 -8.98 18.56 12.08
C GLU A 51 -8.45 18.96 10.69
N ALA A 52 -8.54 20.25 10.35
CA ALA A 52 -8.19 20.73 9.01
C ALA A 52 -6.67 20.77 8.76
N ASP A 53 -5.88 20.80 9.83
CA ASP A 53 -4.41 20.78 9.85
C ASP A 53 -3.84 19.36 10.02
N ASP A 54 -4.68 18.37 10.33
CA ASP A 54 -4.29 16.96 10.31
C ASP A 54 -4.06 16.51 8.84
N ALA A 55 -2.90 15.92 8.56
CA ALA A 55 -2.57 15.44 7.22
C ALA A 55 -3.48 14.26 6.78
N ASP A 56 -3.87 13.42 7.73
CA ASP A 56 -4.79 12.30 7.56
C ASP A 56 -5.37 11.83 8.92
N ALA A 57 -6.31 10.88 8.88
CA ALA A 57 -6.93 10.34 10.09
C ALA A 57 -5.96 9.56 10.99
N LEU A 58 -4.82 9.07 10.48
CA LEU A 58 -3.81 8.40 11.30
C LEU A 58 -3.00 9.43 12.11
N THR A 59 -2.76 10.61 11.55
CA THR A 59 -2.17 11.77 12.22
C THR A 59 -3.06 12.20 13.38
N THR A 60 -4.37 12.34 13.13
CA THR A 60 -5.39 12.55 14.18
C THR A 60 -5.30 11.46 15.25
N ALA A 61 -5.27 10.18 14.86
CA ALA A 61 -5.20 9.06 15.81
C ALA A 61 -3.99 9.17 16.76
N TRP A 62 -2.81 9.54 16.24
CA TRP A 62 -1.60 9.74 17.05
C TRP A 62 -1.69 10.95 17.97
N ARG A 63 -2.28 12.06 17.50
CA ARG A 63 -2.50 13.27 18.31
C ARG A 63 -3.42 12.96 19.49
N GLU A 64 -4.60 12.38 19.23
CA GLU A 64 -5.58 12.03 20.28
C GLU A 64 -5.02 10.99 21.27
N LEU A 65 -4.24 10.00 20.80
CA LEU A 65 -3.53 9.07 21.70
C LEU A 65 -2.55 9.80 22.63
N ALA A 66 -1.79 10.76 22.12
CA ALA A 66 -0.85 11.53 22.92
C ALA A 66 -1.56 12.46 23.91
N GLU A 67 -2.66 13.10 23.50
CA GLU A 67 -3.44 14.04 24.30
C GLU A 67 -4.24 13.32 25.40
N GLU A 68 -4.99 12.28 25.05
CA GLU A 68 -5.92 11.60 25.97
C GLU A 68 -5.25 10.55 26.86
N THR A 69 -4.08 10.01 26.46
CA THR A 69 -3.40 8.93 27.21
C THR A 69 -1.93 9.18 27.51
N GLY A 70 -1.29 10.19 26.90
CA GLY A 70 0.15 10.40 26.98
C GLY A 70 0.98 9.37 26.19
N LEU A 71 0.34 8.48 25.44
CA LEU A 71 1.03 7.45 24.66
C LEU A 71 1.35 7.93 23.25
N GLY A 72 2.51 7.55 22.74
CA GLY A 72 2.94 7.84 21.38
C GLY A 72 3.76 6.70 20.76
N PRO A 73 4.48 6.95 19.66
CA PRO A 73 5.24 5.92 18.93
C PRO A 73 6.31 5.17 19.75
N SER A 74 6.74 5.74 20.89
CA SER A 74 7.66 5.09 21.85
C SER A 74 7.00 4.00 22.69
N SER A 75 5.67 4.02 22.82
CA SER A 75 4.90 3.10 23.68
C SER A 75 3.91 2.24 22.89
N LEU A 76 3.53 2.70 21.69
CA LEU A 76 2.57 2.05 20.83
C LEU A 76 3.18 1.77 19.45
N ARG A 77 2.68 0.72 18.81
CA ARG A 77 2.91 0.43 17.39
C ARG A 77 1.57 0.31 16.71
N LEU A 78 1.38 0.98 15.57
CA LEU A 78 0.20 0.76 14.73
C LEU A 78 0.15 -0.72 14.34
N LEU A 79 -0.90 -1.41 14.74
CA LEU A 79 -1.12 -2.82 14.46
C LEU A 79 -1.90 -2.98 13.16
N ARG A 80 -3.06 -2.32 13.07
CA ARG A 80 -3.98 -2.39 11.92
C ARG A 80 -4.75 -1.09 11.74
N GLN A 81 -5.00 -0.70 10.50
CA GLN A 81 -6.10 0.15 10.09
C GLN A 81 -7.33 -0.73 9.80
N GLY A 82 -8.52 -0.24 10.09
CA GLY A 82 -9.80 -0.83 9.69
C GLY A 82 -10.50 -0.02 8.60
N LYS A 83 -11.44 -0.65 7.88
CA LYS A 83 -12.16 0.01 6.79
C LYS A 83 -13.01 1.17 7.37
N PRO A 84 -12.92 2.41 6.88
CA PRO A 84 -13.80 3.48 7.34
C PRO A 84 -15.28 3.24 6.98
N TYR A 85 -16.18 3.76 7.81
CA TYR A 85 -17.64 3.69 7.59
C TYR A 85 -18.33 4.94 8.11
N SER A 86 -19.57 5.15 7.68
CA SER A 86 -20.37 6.29 8.14
C SER A 86 -21.76 5.87 8.60
N PHE A 87 -22.31 6.59 9.58
CA PHE A 87 -23.67 6.42 10.08
C PHE A 87 -24.23 7.77 10.55
N VAL A 88 -25.56 7.89 10.57
CA VAL A 88 -26.25 9.09 11.08
C VAL A 88 -26.73 8.81 12.49
N ASP A 89 -26.39 9.70 13.42
CA ASP A 89 -26.93 9.73 14.77
C ASP A 89 -27.83 10.97 14.91
N GLU A 90 -29.13 10.74 14.78
CA GLU A 90 -30.14 11.80 14.87
C GLU A 90 -30.20 12.42 16.27
N ALA A 91 -29.88 11.66 17.33
CA ALA A 91 -29.95 12.13 18.71
C ALA A 91 -28.91 13.23 19.01
N VAL A 92 -27.78 13.21 18.30
CA VAL A 92 -26.76 14.26 18.37
C VAL A 92 -26.70 15.14 17.11
N GLY A 93 -27.57 14.89 16.12
CA GLY A 93 -27.67 15.66 14.88
C GLY A 93 -26.43 15.58 13.98
N ARG A 94 -25.76 14.43 13.93
CA ARG A 94 -24.48 14.26 13.21
C ARG A 94 -24.46 13.07 12.26
N GLU A 95 -23.72 13.22 11.17
CA GLU A 95 -23.29 12.12 10.30
C GLU A 95 -21.81 11.86 10.59
N TRP A 96 -21.54 10.73 11.25
CA TRP A 96 -20.19 10.35 11.64
C TRP A 96 -19.52 9.56 10.53
N THR A 97 -18.25 9.84 10.25
CA THR A 97 -17.36 8.98 9.47
C THR A 97 -16.24 8.48 10.37
N ILE A 98 -16.29 7.21 10.76
CA ILE A 98 -15.33 6.60 11.69
C ILE A 98 -14.17 5.98 10.90
N ASN A 99 -12.94 6.34 11.27
CA ASN A 99 -11.69 5.76 10.80
C ASN A 99 -11.07 4.95 11.93
N PRO A 100 -11.30 3.62 11.98
CA PRO A 100 -10.84 2.81 13.10
C PRO A 100 -9.39 2.35 12.92
N PHE A 101 -8.62 2.37 14.01
CA PHE A 101 -7.24 1.94 14.11
C PHE A 101 -7.05 1.05 15.33
N ALA A 102 -6.16 0.07 15.22
CA ALA A 102 -5.68 -0.74 16.32
C ALA A 102 -4.19 -0.46 16.53
N PHE A 103 -3.81 -0.23 17.78
CA PHE A 103 -2.44 -0.05 18.23
C PHE A 103 -2.09 -1.15 19.22
N ALA A 104 -0.89 -1.71 19.13
CA ALA A 104 -0.37 -2.66 20.11
C ALA A 104 0.56 -1.94 21.08
N LEU A 105 0.37 -2.19 22.38
CA LEU A 105 1.35 -1.81 23.40
C LEU A 105 2.68 -2.51 23.11
N ARG A 106 3.75 -1.73 23.16
CA ARG A 106 5.11 -2.22 23.02
C ARG A 106 5.54 -2.95 24.29
N THR A 107 6.17 -4.12 24.14
CA THR A 107 6.71 -4.89 25.27
C THR A 107 8.02 -4.31 25.81
N ASP A 108 8.72 -3.52 25.01
CA ASP A 108 9.98 -2.84 25.33
C ASP A 108 9.78 -1.36 25.74
N GLY A 109 8.53 -0.89 25.79
CA GLY A 109 8.16 0.45 26.22
C GLY A 109 7.69 0.52 27.68
N PRO A 110 7.32 1.73 28.16
CA PRO A 110 6.81 1.91 29.53
C PRO A 110 5.44 1.23 29.77
N GLY A 111 4.81 0.71 28.71
CA GLY A 111 3.62 -0.13 28.77
C GLY A 111 2.40 0.59 29.34
N GLU A 112 1.53 -0.18 30.01
CA GLU A 112 0.29 0.32 30.64
C GLU A 112 0.55 1.41 31.69
N ALA A 113 1.71 1.38 32.36
CA ALA A 113 2.06 2.36 33.39
C ALA A 113 2.28 3.78 32.84
N ALA A 114 2.43 3.95 31.52
CA ALA A 114 2.54 5.25 30.90
C ALA A 114 1.19 5.94 30.65
N ILE A 115 0.06 5.22 30.76
CA ILE A 115 -1.25 5.79 30.50
C ILE A 115 -1.55 6.86 31.56
N LYS A 116 -1.73 8.09 31.09
CA LYS A 116 -2.19 9.23 31.88
C LYS A 116 -3.42 9.78 31.19
N LEU A 117 -4.58 9.55 31.82
CA LEU A 117 -5.85 10.05 31.31
C LEU A 117 -5.89 11.57 31.44
N ASP A 118 -6.40 12.22 30.42
CA ASP A 118 -6.79 13.61 30.49
C ASP A 118 -8.21 13.76 31.06
N ARG A 119 -8.83 14.93 30.91
CA ARG A 119 -10.18 15.21 31.42
C ARG A 119 -11.30 14.52 30.65
N GLU A 120 -11.05 14.01 29.45
CA GLU A 120 -12.08 13.39 28.61
C GLU A 120 -12.52 12.03 29.14
N HIS A 121 -11.69 11.37 29.95
CA HIS A 121 -11.96 10.04 30.50
C HIS A 121 -11.83 10.00 32.02
N GLU A 122 -12.78 9.32 32.67
CA GLU A 122 -12.77 9.15 34.14
C GLU A 122 -12.08 7.85 34.58
N SER A 123 -12.00 6.85 33.69
CA SER A 123 -11.32 5.58 33.94
C SER A 123 -11.12 4.80 32.63
N PHE A 124 -10.37 3.69 32.70
CA PHE A 124 -10.29 2.72 31.60
C PHE A 124 -10.25 1.29 32.16
N ALA A 125 -10.62 0.31 31.33
CA ALA A 125 -10.54 -1.11 31.67
C ALA A 125 -10.15 -1.95 30.46
N TRP A 126 -9.59 -3.13 30.74
CA TRP A 126 -9.21 -4.12 29.74
C TRP A 126 -10.31 -5.16 29.55
N PHE A 127 -10.73 -5.36 28.31
CA PHE A 127 -11.77 -6.30 27.94
C PHE A 127 -11.22 -7.38 27.00
N ASP A 128 -11.80 -8.58 27.03
CA ASP A 128 -11.62 -9.56 25.95
C ASP A 128 -12.41 -9.04 24.73
N PRO A 129 -11.77 -8.84 23.55
CA PRO A 129 -12.46 -8.39 22.34
C PRO A 129 -13.67 -9.26 21.96
N ALA A 130 -13.65 -10.55 22.31
CA ALA A 130 -14.75 -11.48 22.02
C ALA A 130 -15.93 -11.37 23.00
N GLU A 131 -15.78 -10.65 24.11
CA GLU A 131 -16.82 -10.47 25.15
C GLU A 131 -17.50 -9.09 25.08
N ILE A 132 -17.10 -8.23 24.13
CA ILE A 132 -17.77 -6.95 23.89
C ILE A 132 -19.16 -7.24 23.30
N PRO A 133 -20.26 -6.78 23.94
CA PRO A 133 -21.62 -7.03 23.48
C PRO A 133 -21.91 -6.29 22.17
N GLU A 134 -22.90 -6.79 21.43
CA GLU A 134 -23.45 -6.03 20.30
C GLU A 134 -24.15 -4.77 20.81
N ASP A 135 -24.16 -3.72 20.00
CA ASP A 135 -24.82 -2.48 20.38
C ASP A 135 -26.34 -2.69 20.38
N ASP A 136 -27.01 -2.32 21.48
CA ASP A 136 -28.46 -2.18 21.52
C ASP A 136 -28.83 -0.98 20.63
N ASN A 137 -29.25 -1.25 19.39
CA ASN A 137 -29.58 -0.25 18.37
C ASN A 137 -30.75 0.69 18.73
N ASP A 138 -31.44 0.44 19.85
CA ASP A 138 -32.51 1.30 20.31
C ASP A 138 -32.00 2.22 21.41
N GLY A 139 -31.92 3.52 21.11
CA GLY A 139 -31.81 4.60 22.10
C GLY A 139 -33.01 4.72 23.05
N GLY A 140 -33.71 3.63 23.33
CA GLY A 140 -34.76 3.52 24.33
C GLY A 140 -34.16 3.40 25.72
N ASP A 141 -34.86 3.96 26.71
CA ASP A 141 -34.59 3.72 28.13
C ASP A 141 -34.66 2.21 28.40
N ILE A 142 -33.49 1.56 28.44
CA ILE A 142 -33.37 0.17 28.91
C ILE A 142 -33.33 0.21 30.44
N ASP A 143 -34.34 -0.41 31.03
CA ASP A 143 -34.49 -0.69 32.44
C ASP A 143 -33.17 -1.23 33.03
N ALA A 144 -32.82 -0.74 34.23
CA ALA A 144 -31.47 -0.76 34.80
C ALA A 144 -30.95 -2.15 35.24
N THR A 145 -31.51 -3.25 34.71
CA THR A 145 -31.30 -4.61 35.24
C THR A 145 -30.75 -5.63 34.23
N SER A 146 -30.30 -5.21 33.04
CA SER A 146 -29.64 -6.11 32.08
C SER A 146 -28.38 -5.48 31.47
N SER A 147 -27.21 -5.96 31.92
CA SER A 147 -25.84 -5.61 31.50
C SER A 147 -25.30 -4.25 31.98
N SER A 148 -24.18 -4.29 32.73
CA SER A 148 -23.47 -3.13 33.28
C SER A 148 -22.56 -2.41 32.27
N PHE A 149 -22.46 -2.92 31.05
CA PHE A 149 -21.60 -2.37 30.00
C PHE A 149 -22.39 -1.42 29.09
N ARG A 150 -21.92 -0.19 28.92
CA ARG A 150 -22.53 0.80 28.02
C ARG A 150 -21.49 1.36 27.07
N GLY A 151 -21.46 0.88 25.83
CA GLY A 151 -20.58 1.37 24.77
C GLY A 151 -21.10 2.63 24.07
N VAL A 152 -20.22 3.34 23.38
CA VAL A 152 -20.61 4.30 22.33
C VAL A 152 -21.29 3.58 21.16
N PRO A 153 -22.14 4.24 20.37
CA PRO A 153 -22.75 3.61 19.18
C PRO A 153 -21.70 3.03 18.23
N HIS A 154 -21.99 1.86 17.65
CA HIS A 154 -21.12 1.15 16.70
C HIS A 154 -19.73 0.81 17.27
N LEU A 155 -19.62 0.58 18.58
CA LEU A 155 -18.35 0.23 19.22
C LEU A 155 -17.85 -1.12 18.71
N LEU A 156 -18.71 -2.14 18.70
CA LEU A 156 -18.34 -3.48 18.25
C LEU A 156 -18.06 -3.51 16.74
N ASP A 157 -18.82 -2.75 15.94
CA ASP A 157 -18.57 -2.62 14.50
C ASP A 157 -17.20 -1.99 14.21
N SER A 158 -16.83 -0.95 14.97
CA SER A 158 -15.50 -0.33 14.90
C SER A 158 -14.40 -1.33 15.28
N LEU A 159 -14.63 -2.14 16.32
CA LEU A 159 -13.68 -3.16 16.76
C LEU A 159 -13.52 -4.28 15.73
N ARG A 160 -14.62 -4.78 15.14
CA ARG A 160 -14.62 -5.80 14.08
C ARG A 160 -13.80 -5.39 12.85
N ARG A 161 -13.77 -4.09 12.54
CA ARG A 161 -12.99 -3.52 11.41
C ARG A 161 -11.48 -3.58 11.62
N VAL A 162 -10.99 -3.61 12.86
CA VAL A 162 -9.55 -3.64 13.18
C VAL A 162 -9.10 -4.97 13.79
N TRP A 163 -10.04 -5.75 14.32
CA TRP A 163 -9.81 -7.05 14.97
C TRP A 163 -10.53 -8.17 14.21
N PHE A 164 -9.98 -8.52 13.04
CA PHE A 164 -10.59 -9.48 12.12
C PHE A 164 -10.77 -10.89 12.71
N GLU A 165 -10.18 -11.20 13.86
CA GLU A 165 -10.39 -12.44 14.61
C GLU A 165 -11.86 -12.65 14.99
N LEU A 166 -12.66 -11.57 15.08
CA LEU A 166 -14.10 -11.63 15.28
C LEU A 166 -14.85 -12.05 14.01
N GLU A 167 -14.31 -11.71 12.84
CA GLU A 167 -14.94 -11.91 11.52
C GLU A 167 -14.47 -13.22 10.83
N LEU A 168 -13.20 -13.57 10.99
CA LEU A 168 -12.56 -14.71 10.34
C LEU A 168 -12.59 -15.93 11.26
N ARG A 169 -13.59 -16.77 11.06
CA ARG A 169 -13.80 -18.02 11.80
C ARG A 169 -13.35 -19.21 10.95
N PRO A 170 -12.91 -20.33 11.57
CA PRO A 170 -12.48 -20.44 12.97
C PRO A 170 -11.18 -19.65 13.20
N ALA A 171 -10.69 -19.58 14.45
CA ALA A 171 -9.49 -18.82 14.81
C ALA A 171 -8.24 -19.17 13.96
N ALA A 172 -8.17 -20.38 13.40
CA ALA A 172 -7.12 -20.77 12.47
C ALA A 172 -7.08 -19.91 11.19
N ALA A 173 -8.23 -19.47 10.66
CA ALA A 173 -8.28 -18.61 9.48
C ALA A 173 -7.67 -17.23 9.76
N ALA A 174 -8.01 -16.65 10.91
CA ALA A 174 -7.41 -15.40 11.37
C ALA A 174 -5.89 -15.55 11.61
N ALA A 175 -5.44 -16.67 12.18
CA ALA A 175 -4.02 -16.95 12.41
C ALA A 175 -3.21 -17.02 11.10
N VAL A 176 -3.76 -17.65 10.04
CA VAL A 176 -3.12 -17.70 8.72
C VAL A 176 -3.00 -16.30 8.11
N LEU A 177 -4.04 -15.48 8.22
CA LEU A 177 -3.99 -14.10 7.75
C LEU A 177 -2.96 -13.26 8.53
N ASP A 178 -2.94 -13.37 9.86
CA ASP A 178 -1.99 -12.63 10.70
C ASP A 178 -0.52 -13.00 10.42
N ASP A 179 -0.23 -14.29 10.17
CA ASP A 179 1.09 -14.74 9.72
C ASP A 179 1.49 -14.10 8.38
N GLY A 180 0.59 -14.12 7.39
CA GLY A 180 0.85 -13.48 6.09
C GLY A 180 1.06 -11.97 6.19
N LEU A 181 0.30 -11.28 7.05
CA LEU A 181 0.50 -9.86 7.33
C LEU A 181 1.86 -9.59 7.99
N ARG A 182 2.31 -10.45 8.91
CA ARG A 182 3.67 -10.37 9.48
C ARG A 182 4.73 -10.56 8.39
N ARG A 183 4.61 -11.59 7.55
CA ARG A 183 5.54 -11.81 6.41
C ARG A 183 5.61 -10.60 5.47
N LEU A 184 4.48 -9.95 5.18
CA LEU A 184 4.45 -8.75 4.34
C LEU A 184 5.10 -7.53 4.99
N ARG A 185 4.86 -7.31 6.29
CA ARG A 185 5.41 -6.17 7.05
C ARG A 185 6.91 -6.29 7.26
N ASP A 186 7.38 -7.49 7.58
CA ASP A 186 8.76 -7.73 8.00
C ASP A 186 9.71 -7.96 6.80
N ASP A 187 9.17 -8.15 5.58
CA ASP A 187 9.97 -8.27 4.37
C ASP A 187 10.35 -6.89 3.82
N HIS A 188 11.59 -6.49 4.10
CA HIS A 188 12.21 -5.26 3.60
C HIS A 188 13.12 -5.47 2.38
N THR A 189 13.16 -6.69 1.83
CA THR A 189 14.09 -7.07 0.75
C THR A 189 13.39 -7.29 -0.59
N SER A 190 12.15 -7.74 -0.55
CA SER A 190 11.34 -8.00 -1.74
C SER A 190 10.79 -6.73 -2.37
N GLY A 191 10.68 -6.73 -3.69
CA GLY A 191 9.97 -5.71 -4.44
C GLY A 191 8.44 -5.89 -4.41
N ALA A 192 7.72 -4.88 -4.90
CA ALA A 192 6.26 -4.84 -4.90
C ALA A 192 5.60 -6.09 -5.53
N ARG A 193 6.18 -6.63 -6.60
CA ARG A 193 5.67 -7.81 -7.31
C ARG A 193 5.72 -9.06 -6.44
N GLN A 194 6.82 -9.29 -5.73
CA GLN A 194 7.00 -10.42 -4.83
C GLN A 194 6.08 -10.30 -3.61
N LEU A 195 5.95 -9.10 -3.03
CA LEU A 195 5.02 -8.84 -1.93
C LEU A 195 3.56 -9.08 -2.35
N ALA A 196 3.16 -8.68 -3.56
CA ALA A 196 1.86 -9.03 -4.09
C ALA A 196 1.66 -10.56 -4.15
N SER A 197 2.67 -11.32 -4.60
CA SER A 197 2.61 -12.79 -4.58
C SER A 197 2.48 -13.37 -3.17
N VAL A 198 3.14 -12.80 -2.16
CA VAL A 198 2.97 -13.20 -0.76
C VAL A 198 1.55 -12.93 -0.27
N ALA A 199 0.95 -11.79 -0.65
CA ALA A 199 -0.44 -11.49 -0.32
C ALA A 199 -1.42 -12.49 -0.97
N LEU A 200 -1.23 -12.81 -2.25
CA LEU A 200 -2.07 -13.81 -2.94
C LEU A 200 -1.89 -15.22 -2.35
N ASP A 201 -0.66 -15.65 -2.06
CA ASP A 201 -0.37 -16.92 -1.37
C ASP A 201 -1.08 -16.97 -0.01
N THR A 202 -1.07 -15.86 0.74
CA THR A 202 -1.81 -15.78 2.02
C THR A 202 -3.30 -15.94 1.80
N LEU A 203 -3.89 -15.23 0.83
CA LEU A 203 -5.32 -15.37 0.51
C LEU A 203 -5.68 -16.82 0.13
N ILE A 204 -4.83 -17.46 -0.68
CA ILE A 204 -4.94 -18.87 -1.08
C ILE A 204 -4.92 -19.80 0.14
N ARG A 205 -4.07 -19.53 1.13
CA ARG A 205 -4.00 -20.32 2.38
C ARG A 205 -5.19 -20.08 3.31
N VAL A 206 -5.81 -18.89 3.27
CA VAL A 206 -7.02 -18.57 4.06
C VAL A 206 -8.25 -19.30 3.52
N LEU A 207 -8.39 -19.42 2.20
CA LEU A 207 -9.56 -20.03 1.54
C LEU A 207 -10.00 -21.40 2.11
N PRO A 208 -9.12 -22.42 2.23
CA PRO A 208 -9.54 -23.76 2.68
C PRO A 208 -9.89 -23.83 4.16
N VAL A 209 -9.38 -22.91 4.98
CA VAL A 209 -9.64 -22.88 6.43
C VAL A 209 -10.80 -21.99 6.82
N LEU A 210 -11.27 -21.12 5.91
CA LEU A 210 -12.34 -20.19 6.18
C LEU A 210 -13.66 -20.93 6.43
N HIS A 211 -14.37 -20.56 7.49
CA HIS A 211 -15.64 -21.18 7.86
C HIS A 211 -16.67 -21.00 6.73
N ARG A 212 -17.32 -22.11 6.39
CA ARG A 212 -18.40 -22.18 5.41
C ARG A 212 -19.72 -22.32 6.17
N PRO A 213 -20.38 -21.22 6.53
CA PRO A 213 -21.67 -21.30 7.18
C PRO A 213 -22.67 -21.96 6.23
N PRO A 214 -23.47 -22.94 6.71
CA PRO A 214 -24.49 -23.56 5.89
C PRO A 214 -25.53 -22.51 5.53
N ASN A 215 -25.91 -22.44 4.25
CA ASN A 215 -26.87 -21.46 3.74
C ASN A 215 -26.50 -19.99 4.03
N ASP A 216 -25.22 -19.63 4.00
CA ASP A 216 -24.79 -18.22 4.07
C ASP A 216 -23.48 -17.98 3.28
N SER A 217 -23.54 -18.23 1.97
CA SER A 217 -22.45 -17.96 1.02
C SER A 217 -22.02 -16.48 1.03
N ALA A 218 -22.96 -15.57 1.31
CA ALA A 218 -22.71 -14.14 1.44
C ALA A 218 -21.76 -13.81 2.59
N ARG A 219 -21.92 -14.46 3.76
CA ARG A 219 -21.00 -14.29 4.90
C ARG A 219 -19.61 -14.83 4.61
N TRP A 220 -19.50 -16.00 3.96
CA TRP A 220 -18.20 -16.50 3.52
C TRP A 220 -17.51 -15.51 2.58
N TRP A 221 -18.26 -14.98 1.60
CA TRP A 221 -17.75 -13.99 0.65
C TRP A 221 -17.32 -12.68 1.32
N ARG A 222 -18.10 -12.22 2.30
CA ARG A 222 -17.75 -11.07 3.15
C ARG A 222 -16.44 -11.33 3.91
N SER A 223 -16.29 -12.48 4.56
CA SER A 223 -15.06 -12.82 5.28
C SER A 223 -13.84 -12.89 4.37
N LEU A 224 -13.95 -13.46 3.17
CA LEU A 224 -12.85 -13.47 2.20
C LEU A 224 -12.45 -12.05 1.77
N ARG A 225 -13.42 -11.17 1.53
CA ARG A 225 -13.16 -9.76 1.18
C ARG A 225 -12.54 -8.98 2.34
N ILE A 226 -12.92 -9.27 3.59
CA ILE A 226 -12.26 -8.72 4.79
C ILE A 226 -10.78 -9.14 4.82
N ALA A 227 -10.48 -10.42 4.57
CA ALA A 227 -9.10 -10.89 4.52
C ALA A 227 -8.28 -10.18 3.42
N ALA A 228 -8.83 -10.05 2.22
CA ALA A 228 -8.20 -9.30 1.13
C ALA A 228 -7.99 -7.81 1.49
N TRP A 229 -8.97 -7.17 2.11
CA TRP A 229 -8.86 -5.78 2.54
C TRP A 229 -7.71 -5.59 3.54
N HIS A 230 -7.58 -6.51 4.51
CA HIS A 230 -6.48 -6.46 5.47
C HIS A 230 -5.12 -6.72 4.81
N LEU A 231 -5.00 -7.68 3.89
CA LEU A 231 -3.75 -7.91 3.15
C LEU A 231 -3.27 -6.64 2.43
N TRP A 232 -4.21 -5.91 1.82
CA TRP A 232 -3.90 -4.66 1.16
C TRP A 232 -3.52 -3.54 2.13
N LYS A 233 -4.36 -3.22 3.11
CA LYS A 233 -4.18 -2.04 3.96
C LYS A 233 -3.23 -2.26 5.14
N ASN A 234 -3.00 -3.50 5.54
CA ASN A 234 -2.22 -3.85 6.74
C ASN A 234 -0.99 -4.72 6.45
N GLY A 235 -0.76 -5.09 5.18
CA GLY A 235 0.41 -5.84 4.75
C GLY A 235 1.65 -4.97 4.63
N ARG A 236 1.72 -4.10 3.62
CA ARG A 236 2.78 -3.09 3.46
C ARG A 236 2.28 -1.97 2.55
N GLU A 237 1.68 -0.93 3.14
CA GLU A 237 0.90 0.07 2.40
C GLU A 237 1.71 0.83 1.34
N ALA A 238 3.01 1.09 1.58
CA ALA A 238 3.91 1.69 0.59
C ALA A 238 3.98 0.88 -0.73
N MET A 239 3.77 -0.43 -0.67
CA MET A 239 3.75 -1.36 -1.82
C MET A 239 2.30 -1.78 -2.17
N GLY A 240 1.32 -1.03 -1.68
CA GLY A 240 -0.09 -1.40 -1.65
C GLY A 240 -0.75 -1.50 -3.03
N ALA A 241 -0.24 -0.80 -4.06
CA ALA A 241 -0.83 -0.82 -5.41
C ALA A 241 -0.80 -2.20 -6.05
N SER A 242 0.40 -2.81 -6.13
CA SER A 242 0.58 -4.16 -6.70
C SER A 242 -0.20 -5.20 -5.90
N ILE A 243 -0.22 -5.08 -4.55
CA ILE A 243 -1.00 -5.96 -3.67
C ILE A 243 -2.49 -5.82 -3.98
N LEU A 244 -3.02 -4.60 -3.99
CA LEU A 244 -4.42 -4.31 -4.28
C LEU A 244 -4.83 -4.87 -5.64
N ARG A 245 -4.08 -4.54 -6.71
CA ARG A 245 -4.43 -4.99 -8.07
C ARG A 245 -4.57 -6.51 -8.12
N LEU A 246 -3.61 -7.21 -7.53
CA LEU A 246 -3.63 -8.66 -7.53
C LEU A 246 -4.80 -9.24 -6.73
N LEU A 247 -5.12 -8.64 -5.59
CA LEU A 247 -6.26 -9.05 -4.78
C LEU A 247 -7.58 -8.75 -5.49
N LEU A 248 -7.71 -7.63 -6.20
CA LEU A 248 -8.87 -7.36 -7.04
C LEU A 248 -8.99 -8.43 -8.13
N ASP A 249 -7.90 -8.84 -8.79
CA ASP A 249 -7.91 -9.89 -9.81
C ASP A 249 -8.33 -11.25 -9.25
N ALA A 250 -7.84 -11.57 -8.05
CA ALA A 250 -8.26 -12.76 -7.32
C ALA A 250 -9.76 -12.71 -6.98
N LEU A 251 -10.24 -11.60 -6.40
CA LEU A 251 -11.64 -11.44 -6.03
C LEU A 251 -12.58 -11.47 -7.24
N THR A 252 -12.23 -10.81 -8.34
CA THR A 252 -12.99 -10.90 -9.59
C THR A 252 -13.07 -12.34 -10.08
N LEU A 253 -11.96 -13.09 -10.04
CA LEU A 253 -11.97 -14.50 -10.43
C LEU A 253 -12.86 -15.34 -9.52
N VAL A 254 -12.76 -15.19 -8.19
CA VAL A 254 -13.61 -15.91 -7.23
C VAL A 254 -15.08 -15.57 -7.47
N GLU A 255 -15.40 -14.29 -7.70
CA GLU A 255 -16.76 -13.83 -7.94
C GLU A 255 -17.38 -14.47 -9.19
N THR A 256 -16.61 -14.68 -10.27
CA THR A 256 -17.12 -15.42 -11.46
C THR A 256 -17.48 -16.87 -11.18
N LYS A 257 -17.00 -17.44 -10.06
CA LYS A 257 -17.27 -18.81 -9.64
C LYS A 257 -18.37 -18.88 -8.59
N LEU A 258 -18.72 -17.76 -7.95
CA LEU A 258 -19.79 -17.72 -6.95
C LEU A 258 -21.09 -18.18 -7.60
N PRO A 259 -21.90 -18.94 -6.85
CA PRO A 259 -23.17 -19.40 -7.39
C PRO A 259 -24.10 -18.17 -7.55
N PRO A 260 -25.01 -18.20 -8.53
CA PRO A 260 -25.85 -17.04 -8.85
C PRO A 260 -26.72 -16.61 -7.66
N ASP A 261 -27.04 -15.31 -7.62
CA ASP A 261 -27.84 -14.69 -6.57
C ASP A 261 -29.10 -15.52 -6.25
N GLY A 262 -29.25 -15.91 -4.98
CA GLY A 262 -30.35 -16.74 -4.47
C GLY A 262 -29.98 -18.18 -4.08
N THR A 263 -28.72 -18.58 -4.26
CA THR A 263 -28.19 -19.84 -3.69
C THR A 263 -27.40 -19.57 -2.42
N ASP A 264 -27.97 -19.98 -1.30
CA ASP A 264 -27.40 -19.69 0.01
C ASP A 264 -26.17 -20.56 0.33
N SER A 265 -25.97 -21.68 -0.35
CA SER A 265 -24.87 -22.63 -0.07
C SER A 265 -23.82 -22.70 -1.18
N LEU A 266 -22.55 -22.78 -0.78
CA LEU A 266 -21.44 -23.01 -1.71
C LEU A 266 -21.44 -24.47 -2.20
N PRO A 267 -21.25 -24.74 -3.50
CA PRO A 267 -21.19 -26.10 -4.04
C PRO A 267 -20.05 -26.95 -3.45
N ASP A 268 -20.22 -28.26 -3.48
CA ASP A 268 -19.12 -29.19 -3.18
C ASP A 268 -17.96 -29.00 -4.15
N GLY A 269 -16.72 -29.08 -3.65
CA GLY A 269 -15.51 -28.82 -4.44
C GLY A 269 -15.32 -27.37 -4.88
N PHE A 270 -16.19 -26.44 -4.46
CA PHE A 270 -16.08 -25.02 -4.83
C PHE A 270 -14.71 -24.42 -4.48
N ILE A 271 -14.20 -24.71 -3.28
CA ILE A 271 -12.90 -24.19 -2.83
C ILE A 271 -11.76 -24.73 -3.70
N ASP A 272 -11.75 -26.01 -4.02
CA ASP A 272 -10.73 -26.61 -4.88
C ASP A 272 -10.75 -25.98 -6.29
N ASN A 273 -11.95 -25.80 -6.85
CA ASN A 273 -12.13 -25.11 -8.13
C ASN A 273 -11.62 -23.65 -8.11
N VAL A 274 -11.81 -22.94 -7.00
CA VAL A 274 -11.29 -21.57 -6.81
C VAL A 274 -9.76 -21.59 -6.67
N LEU A 275 -9.21 -22.52 -5.90
CA LEU A 275 -7.77 -22.66 -5.72
C LEU A 275 -7.07 -22.95 -7.06
N ASP A 276 -7.60 -23.86 -7.85
CA ASP A 276 -7.08 -24.18 -9.20
C ASP A 276 -7.15 -22.96 -10.12
N ALA A 277 -8.25 -22.20 -10.07
CA ALA A 277 -8.38 -20.98 -10.86
C ALA A 277 -7.35 -19.89 -10.44
N LEU A 278 -7.12 -19.73 -9.12
CA LEU A 278 -6.17 -18.76 -8.58
C LEU A 278 -4.72 -19.12 -8.90
N GLN A 279 -4.36 -20.40 -9.02
CA GLN A 279 -3.04 -20.81 -9.50
C GLN A 279 -2.74 -20.26 -10.91
N GLY A 280 -3.76 -20.10 -11.76
CA GLY A 280 -3.63 -19.49 -13.08
C GLY A 280 -3.23 -18.00 -13.07
N ILE A 281 -3.37 -17.29 -11.95
CA ILE A 281 -2.95 -15.89 -11.83
C ILE A 281 -1.42 -15.75 -11.93
N ALA A 282 -0.67 -16.67 -11.33
CA ALA A 282 0.79 -16.64 -11.39
C ALA A 282 1.29 -16.76 -12.84
N GLN A 283 0.66 -17.65 -13.63
CA GLN A 283 0.95 -17.82 -15.04
C GLN A 283 0.64 -16.56 -15.85
N ARG A 284 -0.54 -15.95 -15.65
CA ARG A 284 -0.91 -14.68 -16.30
C ARG A 284 0.07 -13.55 -16.00
N ARG A 285 0.63 -13.50 -14.79
CA ARG A 285 1.67 -12.53 -14.42
C ARG A 285 2.97 -12.74 -15.17
N LEU A 286 3.40 -13.99 -15.39
CA LEU A 286 4.57 -14.28 -16.21
C LEU A 286 4.35 -13.84 -17.66
N GLU A 287 3.18 -14.14 -18.21
CA GLU A 287 2.77 -13.73 -19.55
C GLU A 287 2.71 -12.20 -19.69
N SER A 288 2.17 -11.50 -18.68
CA SER A 288 2.11 -10.02 -18.66
C SER A 288 3.51 -9.41 -18.67
N GLY A 289 4.45 -9.96 -17.91
CA GLY A 289 5.85 -9.52 -17.93
C GLY A 289 6.51 -9.73 -19.30
N ALA A 290 6.30 -10.89 -19.92
CA ALA A 290 6.81 -11.16 -21.27
C ALA A 290 6.19 -10.23 -22.34
N ALA A 291 4.89 -9.96 -22.22
CA ALA A 291 4.17 -9.03 -23.11
C ALA A 291 4.71 -7.59 -22.97
N LEU A 292 4.99 -7.13 -21.74
CA LEU A 292 5.62 -5.83 -21.49
C LEU A 292 7.02 -5.73 -22.11
N GLN A 293 7.84 -6.78 -21.98
CA GLN A 293 9.17 -6.83 -22.59
C GLN A 293 9.08 -6.74 -24.13
N GLU A 294 8.12 -7.44 -24.73
CA GLU A 294 7.90 -7.43 -26.18
C GLU A 294 7.33 -6.08 -26.67
N ALA A 295 6.44 -5.45 -25.89
CA ALA A 295 5.92 -4.12 -26.15
C ALA A 295 7.05 -3.08 -26.16
N PHE A 296 7.95 -3.13 -25.17
CA PHE A 296 9.14 -2.27 -25.13
C PHE A 296 10.07 -2.50 -26.31
N ALA A 297 10.44 -3.75 -26.61
CA ALA A 297 11.32 -4.05 -27.75
C ALA A 297 10.71 -3.58 -29.07
N SER A 298 9.39 -3.70 -29.23
CA SER A 298 8.65 -3.20 -30.39
C SER A 298 8.64 -1.67 -30.47
N PHE A 299 8.52 -0.97 -29.35
CA PHE A 299 8.64 0.48 -29.29
C PHE A 299 10.03 0.94 -29.76
N VAL A 300 11.09 0.33 -29.22
CA VAL A 300 12.48 0.65 -29.56
C VAL A 300 12.76 0.37 -31.05
N ARG A 301 12.27 -0.75 -31.60
CA ARG A 301 12.37 -1.07 -33.03
C ARG A 301 11.73 0.00 -33.92
N ARG A 302 10.52 0.47 -33.55
CA ARG A 302 9.84 1.53 -34.30
C ARG A 302 10.60 2.85 -34.22
N ASP A 303 11.10 3.19 -33.04
CA ASP A 303 11.94 4.38 -32.87
C ASP A 303 13.18 4.31 -33.78
N GLN A 304 13.89 3.18 -33.77
CA GLN A 304 15.04 2.95 -34.62
C GLN A 304 14.73 3.10 -36.11
N ALA A 305 13.60 2.55 -36.56
CA ALA A 305 13.17 2.62 -37.96
C ALA A 305 12.86 4.05 -38.44
N THR A 306 12.59 4.99 -37.53
CA THR A 306 12.40 6.40 -37.87
C THR A 306 13.71 7.20 -38.00
N ARG A 307 14.85 6.59 -37.62
CA ARG A 307 16.15 7.26 -37.65
C ARG A 307 16.83 7.12 -39.01
N ALA A 308 17.56 8.16 -39.40
CA ALA A 308 18.37 8.17 -40.61
C ALA A 308 19.72 7.44 -40.45
N ASP A 309 20.20 7.27 -39.21
CA ASP A 309 21.44 6.56 -38.90
C ASP A 309 21.18 5.18 -38.27
N THR A 310 22.17 4.31 -38.41
CA THR A 310 22.19 2.98 -37.80
C THR A 310 22.94 2.95 -36.48
N SER A 311 23.14 4.12 -35.84
CA SER A 311 23.87 4.18 -34.58
C SER A 311 23.08 3.51 -33.45
N PRO A 312 23.76 2.99 -32.41
CA PRO A 312 23.09 2.39 -31.26
C PRO A 312 22.11 3.36 -30.61
N ILE A 313 21.01 2.83 -30.11
CA ILE A 313 20.00 3.63 -29.42
C ILE A 313 20.53 3.94 -28.04
N ARG A 314 20.78 5.23 -27.78
CA ARG A 314 21.28 5.68 -26.48
C ARG A 314 20.14 5.90 -25.50
N ILE A 315 20.18 5.16 -24.40
CA ILE A 315 19.15 5.16 -23.36
C ILE A 315 19.77 5.63 -22.05
N ILE A 316 19.15 6.61 -21.39
CA ILE A 316 19.46 6.93 -20.01
C ILE A 316 18.47 6.21 -19.11
N SER A 317 18.94 5.64 -18.01
CA SER A 317 18.08 5.14 -16.94
C SER A 317 18.71 5.41 -15.58
N LEU A 318 17.96 5.16 -14.51
CA LEU A 318 18.41 5.36 -13.13
C LEU A 318 17.78 4.29 -12.23
N SER A 319 18.36 4.13 -11.05
CA SER A 319 18.04 3.09 -10.07
C SER A 319 18.28 1.68 -10.60
N SER A 320 17.72 0.68 -9.90
CA SER A 320 17.75 -0.73 -10.28
C SER A 320 16.33 -1.28 -10.41
N SER A 321 15.65 -0.90 -11.50
CA SER A 321 14.34 -1.48 -11.83
C SER A 321 14.50 -2.82 -12.54
N ALA A 322 13.99 -3.89 -11.91
CA ALA A 322 13.95 -5.22 -12.52
C ALA A 322 13.13 -5.24 -13.82
N THR A 323 12.04 -4.46 -13.88
CA THR A 323 11.19 -4.31 -15.08
C THR A 323 12.01 -3.72 -16.22
N VAL A 324 12.67 -2.58 -16.00
CA VAL A 324 13.52 -1.91 -17.00
C VAL A 324 14.64 -2.85 -17.44
N ALA A 325 15.31 -3.53 -16.50
CA ALA A 325 16.39 -4.46 -16.82
C ALA A 325 15.92 -5.59 -17.74
N SER A 326 14.76 -6.18 -17.45
CA SER A 326 14.19 -7.27 -18.25
C SER A 326 13.76 -6.81 -19.66
N CYS A 327 13.27 -5.58 -19.79
CA CYS A 327 12.94 -4.96 -21.07
C CYS A 327 14.19 -4.70 -21.91
N LEU A 328 15.26 -4.18 -21.31
CA LEU A 328 16.55 -3.99 -21.98
C LEU A 328 17.19 -5.33 -22.39
N ASP A 329 17.13 -6.33 -21.51
CA ASP A 329 17.60 -7.69 -21.80
C ASP A 329 16.88 -8.28 -23.02
N ARG A 330 15.54 -8.21 -23.04
CA ARG A 330 14.75 -8.67 -24.20
C ARG A 330 15.12 -7.94 -25.49
N ALA A 331 15.29 -6.62 -25.42
CA ALA A 331 15.68 -5.81 -26.57
C ALA A 331 17.07 -6.22 -27.12
N LEU A 332 18.06 -6.38 -26.24
CA LEU A 332 19.40 -6.88 -26.59
C LEU A 332 19.34 -8.30 -27.18
N ALA A 333 18.59 -9.21 -26.58
CA ALA A 333 18.42 -10.57 -27.06
C ALA A 333 17.77 -10.66 -28.46
N GLN A 334 17.06 -9.60 -28.88
CA GLN A 334 16.51 -9.47 -30.23
C GLN A 334 17.45 -8.78 -31.22
N GLY A 335 18.69 -8.46 -30.83
CA GLY A 335 19.68 -7.86 -31.72
C GLY A 335 19.65 -6.33 -31.76
N LEU A 336 18.93 -5.66 -30.86
CA LEU A 336 18.94 -4.19 -30.78
C LEU A 336 20.24 -3.72 -30.14
N ALA A 337 21.01 -2.88 -30.84
CA ALA A 337 22.23 -2.27 -30.31
C ALA A 337 21.86 -1.10 -29.38
N LEU A 338 22.12 -1.24 -28.09
CA LEU A 338 21.79 -0.25 -27.06
C LEU A 338 23.04 0.31 -26.38
N ASP A 339 23.15 1.63 -26.29
CA ASP A 339 24.17 2.33 -25.50
C ASP A 339 23.52 2.88 -24.23
N VAL A 340 23.65 2.18 -23.10
CA VAL A 340 22.88 2.48 -21.88
C VAL A 340 23.71 3.27 -20.87
N HIS A 341 23.29 4.49 -20.59
CA HIS A 341 23.83 5.34 -19.53
C HIS A 341 22.99 5.17 -18.25
N VAL A 342 23.58 4.65 -17.19
CA VAL A 342 22.90 4.43 -15.92
C VAL A 342 23.37 5.45 -14.89
N LEU A 343 22.46 6.22 -14.31
CA LEU A 343 22.78 7.08 -13.17
C LEU A 343 23.00 6.22 -11.92
N GLU A 344 24.04 6.51 -11.14
CA GLU A 344 24.48 5.66 -10.02
C GLU A 344 23.40 5.49 -8.94
N SER A 345 22.54 6.48 -8.75
CA SER A 345 21.41 6.52 -7.80
C SER A 345 21.85 6.44 -6.34
N ARG A 346 22.23 7.58 -5.79
CA ARG A 346 22.46 7.74 -4.35
C ARG A 346 21.15 7.53 -3.56
N PRO A 347 21.24 7.08 -2.30
CA PRO A 347 22.46 6.84 -1.54
C PRO A 347 23.03 5.42 -1.65
N LEU A 348 22.26 4.43 -2.15
CA LEU A 348 22.66 3.01 -2.12
C LEU A 348 23.40 2.54 -3.38
N PHE A 349 23.54 3.41 -4.38
CA PHE A 349 24.22 3.12 -5.64
C PHE A 349 23.54 1.99 -6.44
N GLU A 350 22.20 1.94 -6.41
CA GLU A 350 21.43 0.90 -7.09
C GLU A 350 21.76 0.81 -8.59
N GLY A 351 22.08 1.93 -9.24
CA GLY A 351 22.46 1.99 -10.65
C GLY A 351 23.69 1.16 -10.99
N ALA A 352 24.61 0.92 -10.06
CA ALA A 352 25.75 0.02 -10.27
C ALA A 352 25.29 -1.44 -10.45
N SER A 353 24.26 -1.87 -9.71
CA SER A 353 23.67 -3.20 -9.86
C SER A 353 22.94 -3.36 -11.19
N MET A 354 22.23 -2.31 -11.61
CA MET A 354 21.57 -2.23 -12.92
C MET A 354 22.60 -2.33 -14.07
N ALA A 355 23.67 -1.55 -14.00
CA ALA A 355 24.74 -1.58 -15.00
C ALA A 355 25.40 -2.96 -15.10
N ARG A 356 25.62 -3.63 -13.97
CA ARG A 356 26.12 -5.02 -13.94
C ARG A 356 25.18 -5.99 -14.65
N ALA A 357 23.86 -5.87 -14.42
CA ALA A 357 22.86 -6.71 -15.07
C ALA A 357 22.85 -6.48 -16.59
N ILE A 358 22.82 -5.23 -17.04
CA ILE A 358 22.87 -4.87 -18.47
C ILE A 358 24.16 -5.40 -19.11
N ALA A 359 25.32 -5.25 -18.45
CA ALA A 359 26.58 -5.78 -18.96
C ALA A 359 26.54 -7.32 -19.16
N ALA A 360 25.83 -8.04 -18.28
CA ALA A 360 25.61 -9.47 -18.44
C ALA A 360 24.70 -9.78 -19.64
N SER A 361 23.61 -9.03 -19.82
CA SER A 361 22.72 -9.14 -20.98
C SER A 361 23.43 -8.86 -22.31
N ILE A 362 24.29 -7.84 -22.37
CA ILE A 362 25.10 -7.52 -23.57
C ILE A 362 26.01 -8.71 -23.94
N ARG A 363 26.67 -9.31 -22.93
CA ARG A 363 27.51 -10.51 -23.15
C ARG A 363 26.68 -11.69 -23.62
N ALA A 364 25.52 -11.93 -23.01
CA ALA A 364 24.61 -13.01 -23.38
C ALA A 364 24.06 -12.85 -24.81
N ALA A 365 23.84 -11.62 -25.26
CA ALA A 365 23.45 -11.29 -26.63
C ALA A 365 24.61 -11.34 -27.65
N GLY A 366 25.80 -11.78 -27.25
CA GLY A 366 26.94 -11.94 -28.15
C GLY A 366 27.78 -10.68 -28.38
N ASN A 367 27.73 -9.70 -27.47
CA ASN A 367 28.46 -8.42 -27.57
C ASN A 367 28.19 -7.70 -28.89
N LEU A 368 26.90 -7.42 -29.17
CA LEU A 368 26.46 -6.70 -30.36
C LEU A 368 27.31 -5.44 -30.60
N PRO A 369 27.77 -5.17 -31.82
CA PRO A 369 28.55 -3.98 -32.12
C PRO A 369 27.82 -2.70 -31.69
N GLY A 370 28.49 -1.89 -30.87
CA GLY A 370 27.94 -0.64 -30.33
C GLY A 370 27.03 -0.79 -29.11
N ALA A 371 26.73 -2.02 -28.66
CA ALA A 371 26.07 -2.23 -27.38
C ALA A 371 27.04 -1.97 -26.22
N SER A 372 26.63 -1.12 -25.29
CA SER A 372 27.50 -0.55 -24.26
C SER A 372 26.70 -0.22 -23.01
N VAL A 373 27.37 -0.19 -21.86
CA VAL A 373 26.80 0.34 -20.61
C VAL A 373 27.82 1.18 -19.86
N SER A 374 27.42 2.36 -19.42
CA SER A 374 28.24 3.32 -18.67
C SER A 374 27.51 3.79 -17.42
N VAL A 375 28.24 4.01 -16.33
CA VAL A 375 27.67 4.58 -15.09
C VAL A 375 28.06 6.04 -14.97
N HIS A 376 27.09 6.88 -14.61
CA HIS A 376 27.24 8.32 -14.45
C HIS A 376 26.83 8.72 -13.03
N THR A 377 27.46 9.76 -12.46
CA THR A 377 26.96 10.34 -11.21
C THR A 377 25.61 11.00 -11.46
N ASP A 378 24.73 11.01 -10.47
CA ASP A 378 23.37 11.55 -10.62
C ASP A 378 23.40 13.03 -11.08
N ALA A 379 24.33 13.81 -10.52
CA ALA A 379 24.55 15.23 -10.87
C ALA A 379 25.01 15.45 -12.32
N SER A 380 25.50 14.43 -13.01
CA SER A 380 25.99 14.52 -14.39
C SER A 380 24.93 14.20 -15.44
N VAL A 381 23.66 14.01 -15.06
CA VAL A 381 22.57 13.63 -15.98
C VAL A 381 22.45 14.55 -17.21
N ALA A 382 22.62 15.86 -17.04
CA ALA A 382 22.59 16.81 -18.15
C ALA A 382 23.73 16.59 -19.18
N LEU A 383 24.89 16.11 -18.71
CA LEU A 383 26.00 15.74 -19.58
C LEU A 383 25.73 14.39 -20.24
N ALA A 384 25.23 13.41 -19.48
CA ALA A 384 24.87 12.08 -19.98
C ALA A 384 23.74 12.11 -21.03
N ALA A 385 22.89 13.14 -21.00
CA ALA A 385 21.78 13.34 -21.93
C ALA A 385 22.18 13.75 -23.35
N ARG A 386 23.43 14.19 -23.55
CA ARG A 386 23.88 14.63 -24.87
C ARG A 386 23.91 13.45 -25.86
N GLY A 387 23.11 13.57 -26.92
CA GLY A 387 22.96 12.54 -27.94
C GLY A 387 22.16 11.32 -27.48
N ALA A 388 21.52 11.36 -26.31
CA ALA A 388 20.56 10.35 -25.91
C ALA A 388 19.34 10.35 -26.83
N ASN A 389 18.60 9.24 -26.85
CA ASN A 389 17.37 9.11 -27.62
C ASN A 389 16.17 8.92 -26.69
N ILE A 390 16.38 8.17 -25.61
CA ILE A 390 15.34 7.83 -24.64
C ILE A 390 15.86 8.06 -23.22
N LEU A 391 15.07 8.73 -22.38
CA LEU A 391 15.16 8.62 -20.93
C LEU A 391 14.12 7.58 -20.50
N LEU A 392 14.58 6.41 -20.06
CA LEU A 392 13.76 5.28 -19.70
C LEU A 392 13.63 5.17 -18.18
N LEU A 393 12.40 5.32 -17.69
CA LEU A 393 12.06 5.23 -16.29
C LEU A 393 11.24 3.96 -16.01
N GLY A 394 11.40 3.41 -14.81
CA GLY A 394 10.41 2.51 -14.23
C GLY A 394 9.29 3.30 -13.54
N ALA A 395 8.40 2.58 -12.85
CA ALA A 395 7.44 3.19 -11.94
C ALA A 395 7.25 2.31 -10.70
N ASP A 396 7.25 2.95 -9.54
CA ASP A 396 6.78 2.35 -8.29
C ASP A 396 5.27 2.48 -8.19
N LEU A 397 4.73 3.65 -8.55
CA LEU A 397 3.30 3.98 -8.63
C LEU A 397 3.03 4.89 -9.83
N ILE A 398 1.84 4.77 -10.41
CA ILE A 398 1.31 5.70 -11.41
C ILE A 398 -0.08 6.14 -10.93
N ASP A 399 -0.34 7.43 -10.81
CA ASP A 399 -1.65 7.93 -10.38
C ASP A 399 -2.66 8.01 -11.54
N ALA A 400 -3.91 8.32 -11.22
CA ALA A 400 -5.00 8.42 -12.20
C ALA A 400 -4.80 9.55 -13.23
N SER A 401 -3.92 10.53 -12.95
CA SER A 401 -3.56 11.60 -13.88
C SER A 401 -2.33 11.26 -14.73
N GLY A 402 -1.73 10.09 -14.51
CA GLY A 402 -0.51 9.65 -15.18
C GLY A 402 0.78 10.17 -14.55
N ASN A 403 0.74 10.84 -13.38
CA ASN A 403 1.98 11.18 -12.69
C ASN A 403 2.65 9.88 -12.22
N VAL A 404 3.98 9.85 -12.29
CA VAL A 404 4.75 8.64 -12.00
C VAL A 404 5.61 8.86 -10.78
N SER A 405 5.38 8.06 -9.74
CA SER A 405 6.29 7.93 -8.61
C SER A 405 7.38 6.92 -8.97
N ASN A 406 8.63 7.34 -8.88
CA ASN A 406 9.80 6.50 -9.12
C ASN A 406 10.95 6.98 -8.23
N LYS A 407 12.07 6.24 -8.21
CA LYS A 407 13.26 6.58 -7.42
C LYS A 407 13.65 8.07 -7.57
N THR A 408 13.91 8.72 -6.43
CA THR A 408 14.45 10.09 -6.36
C THR A 408 15.68 10.24 -7.26
N GLY A 409 15.74 11.35 -8.00
CA GLY A 409 16.60 11.57 -9.15
C GLY A 409 15.84 11.51 -10.48
N SER A 410 14.63 10.93 -10.52
CA SER A 410 13.77 10.86 -11.70
C SER A 410 13.29 12.22 -12.20
N LEU A 411 12.73 13.06 -11.32
CA LEU A 411 12.24 14.37 -11.73
C LEU A 411 13.39 15.29 -12.17
N PRO A 412 14.51 15.41 -11.42
CA PRO A 412 15.68 16.15 -11.89
C PRO A 412 16.23 15.64 -13.22
N ALA A 413 16.26 14.31 -13.45
CA ALA A 413 16.69 13.74 -14.72
C ALA A 413 15.78 14.17 -15.88
N VAL A 414 14.46 14.09 -15.69
CA VAL A 414 13.47 14.52 -16.68
C VAL A 414 13.61 16.01 -16.98
N LEU A 415 13.69 16.86 -15.95
CA LEU A 415 13.83 18.31 -16.11
C LEU A 415 15.14 18.67 -16.84
N ALA A 416 16.26 18.05 -16.46
CA ALA A 416 17.54 18.26 -17.11
C ALA A 416 17.49 17.86 -18.59
N VAL A 417 16.97 16.66 -18.89
CA VAL A 417 16.81 16.15 -20.25
C VAL A 417 15.93 17.07 -21.09
N ARG A 418 14.77 17.49 -20.59
CA ARG A 418 13.87 18.41 -21.30
C ARG A 418 14.53 19.74 -21.61
N HIS A 419 15.43 20.21 -20.76
CA HIS A 419 16.15 21.46 -20.98
C HIS A 419 17.31 21.32 -21.97
N VAL A 420 18.20 20.33 -21.78
CA VAL A 420 19.46 20.24 -22.55
C VAL A 420 19.36 19.39 -23.81
N ALA A 421 18.36 18.52 -23.90
CA ALA A 421 18.16 17.57 -24.99
C ALA A 421 16.65 17.36 -25.26
N PRO A 422 15.91 18.40 -25.70
CA PRO A 422 14.44 18.37 -25.81
C PRO A 422 13.90 17.33 -26.79
N ALA A 423 14.72 16.80 -27.69
CA ALA A 423 14.36 15.73 -28.62
C ALA A 423 14.37 14.32 -27.99
N VAL A 424 14.93 14.16 -26.79
CA VAL A 424 14.94 12.89 -26.05
C VAL A 424 13.51 12.56 -25.61
N LYS A 425 13.08 11.32 -25.87
CA LYS A 425 11.79 10.82 -25.43
C LYS A 425 11.84 10.38 -23.98
N VAL A 426 10.96 10.89 -23.14
CA VAL A 426 10.77 10.45 -21.75
C VAL A 426 9.73 9.33 -21.75
N VAL A 427 10.19 8.11 -21.49
CA VAL A 427 9.39 6.88 -21.61
C VAL A 427 9.36 6.17 -20.26
N VAL A 428 8.17 5.78 -19.83
CA VAL A 428 7.96 5.01 -18.60
C VAL A 428 7.56 3.59 -18.99
N VAL A 429 8.23 2.58 -18.43
CA VAL A 429 7.87 1.17 -18.60
C VAL A 429 7.41 0.59 -17.27
N ALA A 430 6.17 0.11 -17.23
CA ALA A 430 5.56 -0.42 -16.02
C ALA A 430 4.40 -1.35 -16.37
N GLU A 431 4.18 -2.36 -15.54
CA GLU A 431 2.96 -3.18 -15.62
C GLU A 431 1.75 -2.36 -15.15
N SER A 432 0.57 -2.61 -15.71
CA SER A 432 -0.67 -1.90 -15.33
C SER A 432 -1.03 -2.01 -13.84
N GLU A 433 -0.47 -3.01 -13.14
CA GLU A 433 -0.61 -3.14 -11.68
C GLU A 433 -0.02 -1.99 -10.87
N LYS A 434 0.80 -1.14 -11.48
CA LYS A 434 1.35 0.06 -10.85
C LYS A 434 0.39 1.24 -10.85
N VAL A 435 -0.70 1.16 -11.61
CA VAL A 435 -1.71 2.22 -11.68
C VAL A 435 -2.62 2.18 -10.44
N LEU A 436 -2.60 3.25 -9.68
CA LEU A 436 -3.38 3.42 -8.46
C LEU A 436 -4.85 3.78 -8.75
N PRO A 437 -5.82 3.12 -8.10
CA PRO A 437 -7.23 3.53 -8.13
C PRO A 437 -7.60 4.61 -7.10
N LEU A 438 -6.64 4.99 -6.26
CA LEU A 438 -6.82 5.94 -5.17
C LEU A 438 -5.96 7.16 -5.40
N ASP A 439 -6.26 8.21 -4.64
CA ASP A 439 -5.42 9.39 -4.57
C ASP A 439 -4.01 9.00 -4.14
N SER A 440 -3.03 9.70 -4.71
CA SER A 440 -1.62 9.50 -4.40
C SER A 440 -1.37 9.67 -2.90
N PRO A 441 -0.58 8.80 -2.26
CA PRO A 441 -0.19 8.98 -0.86
C PRO A 441 0.41 10.37 -0.66
N SER A 442 -0.08 11.11 0.33
CA SER A 442 0.40 12.45 0.67
C SER A 442 1.78 12.42 1.35
N ALA A 443 2.14 11.29 1.98
CA ALA A 443 3.40 11.12 2.69
C ALA A 443 4.50 10.54 1.79
N SER A 444 5.67 11.18 1.80
CA SER A 444 6.91 10.63 1.23
C SER A 444 7.47 9.53 2.14
N GLU A 445 7.95 8.42 1.57
CA GLU A 445 8.61 7.36 2.34
C GLU A 445 10.00 7.83 2.80
N ASP A 446 10.08 8.33 4.03
CA ASP A 446 11.34 8.64 4.70
C ASP A 446 12.05 7.35 5.11
N ASN A 447 13.21 7.13 4.50
CA ASN A 447 14.06 5.98 4.77
C ASN A 447 15.14 6.32 5.80
N ASN A 448 15.85 5.31 6.30
CA ASN A 448 16.91 5.50 7.30
C ASN A 448 17.92 6.58 6.82
N PRO A 449 18.02 7.74 7.50
CA PRO A 449 18.88 8.84 7.07
C PRO A 449 20.38 8.49 7.06
N ASP A 450 20.81 7.51 7.87
CA ASP A 450 22.20 7.06 7.95
C ASP A 450 22.71 6.55 6.61
N GLN A 451 21.83 6.05 5.73
CA GLN A 451 22.22 5.59 4.40
C GLN A 451 22.90 6.70 3.58
N VAL A 452 22.49 7.95 3.76
CA VAL A 452 23.04 9.11 3.04
C VAL A 452 24.52 9.29 3.37
N SER A 453 24.89 9.21 4.64
CA SER A 453 26.26 9.47 5.10
C SER A 453 27.19 8.25 4.99
N ARG A 454 26.70 7.06 4.60
CA ARG A 454 27.52 5.84 4.45
C ARG A 454 28.70 5.99 3.49
N ALA A 455 28.54 6.78 2.43
CA ALA A 455 29.60 7.00 1.44
C ALA A 455 30.46 8.24 1.73
N TRP A 456 30.18 8.99 2.80
CA TRP A 456 30.97 10.16 3.18
C TRP A 456 32.28 9.75 3.84
N ALA A 457 33.24 10.68 3.86
CA ALA A 457 34.46 10.51 4.63
C ALA A 457 34.14 10.33 6.12
N ASP A 458 35.00 9.60 6.85
CA ASP A 458 34.78 9.29 8.25
C ASP A 458 34.62 10.54 9.12
N ASP A 459 35.43 11.57 8.87
CA ASP A 459 35.37 12.84 9.61
C ASP A 459 34.03 13.56 9.42
N ASP A 460 33.49 13.59 8.19
CA ASP A 460 32.20 14.23 7.89
C ASP A 460 31.03 13.46 8.52
N ARG A 461 31.09 12.12 8.48
CA ARG A 461 30.10 11.25 9.13
C ARG A 461 30.14 11.41 10.65
N ALA A 462 31.33 11.44 11.25
CA ALA A 462 31.49 11.64 12.69
C ALA A 462 30.98 13.03 13.12
N ALA A 463 31.27 14.08 12.35
CA ALA A 463 30.77 15.43 12.61
C ALA A 463 29.24 15.52 12.50
N THR A 464 28.65 14.81 11.55
CA THR A 464 27.19 14.72 11.38
C THR A 464 26.53 14.04 12.57
N GLN A 465 27.12 12.94 13.06
CA GLN A 465 26.63 12.22 14.25
C GLN A 465 26.80 13.01 15.54
N ALA A 466 27.80 13.90 15.62
CA ALA A 466 28.11 14.69 16.80
C ALA A 466 27.43 16.06 16.86
N GLY A 467 26.65 16.46 15.83
CA GLY A 467 26.21 17.85 15.65
C GLY A 467 24.74 18.04 15.25
N ASN A 468 24.44 19.23 14.70
CA ASN A 468 23.11 19.73 14.32
C ASN A 468 22.78 19.51 12.82
N VAL A 469 23.32 18.47 12.19
CA VAL A 469 23.11 18.20 10.76
C VAL A 469 21.96 17.20 10.60
N HIS A 470 20.83 17.68 10.08
CA HIS A 470 19.68 16.82 9.78
C HIS A 470 19.83 16.16 8.41
N LEU A 471 19.75 14.83 8.36
CA LEU A 471 19.75 14.06 7.13
C LEU A 471 18.32 13.74 6.71
N SER A 472 17.99 13.96 5.44
CA SER A 472 16.72 13.54 4.83
C SER A 472 17.00 12.53 3.73
N ASN A 473 16.17 11.49 3.63
CA ASN A 473 16.35 10.38 2.71
C ASN A 473 15.01 9.94 2.12
N VAL A 474 14.49 10.76 1.22
CA VAL A 474 13.26 10.47 0.48
C VAL A 474 13.60 9.56 -0.70
N TYR A 475 12.99 8.38 -0.76
CA TYR A 475 13.31 7.38 -1.79
C TYR A 475 12.58 7.57 -3.11
N PHE A 476 11.39 8.17 -3.09
CA PHE A 476 10.53 8.28 -4.25
C PHE A 476 10.06 9.72 -4.43
N GLU A 477 9.93 10.13 -5.68
CA GLU A 477 9.40 11.43 -6.07
C GLU A 477 8.48 11.30 -7.28
N TRP A 478 7.64 12.31 -7.48
CA TRP A 478 6.67 12.32 -8.56
C TRP A 478 7.18 13.07 -9.80
N VAL A 479 7.09 12.42 -10.96
CA VAL A 479 7.27 13.00 -12.28
C VAL A 479 5.89 13.36 -12.84
N PRO A 480 5.61 14.64 -13.13
CA PRO A 480 4.35 15.05 -13.73
C PRO A 480 4.08 14.41 -15.10
N ALA A 481 2.83 14.01 -15.35
CA ALA A 481 2.41 13.39 -16.61
C ALA A 481 2.74 14.25 -17.84
N GLY A 482 2.65 15.58 -17.73
CA GLY A 482 2.97 16.51 -18.80
C GLY A 482 4.44 16.53 -19.23
N LEU A 483 5.33 15.86 -18.49
CA LEU A 483 6.74 15.68 -18.85
C LEU A 483 7.05 14.29 -19.44
N ILE A 484 6.05 13.41 -19.55
CA ILE A 484 6.20 12.03 -20.04
C ILE A 484 5.62 11.94 -21.47
N ASP A 485 6.39 11.38 -22.40
CA ASP A 485 5.95 11.24 -23.80
C ASP A 485 5.12 9.97 -24.03
N SER A 486 5.43 8.89 -23.31
CA SER A 486 4.74 7.60 -23.48
C SER A 486 4.87 6.69 -22.26
N TYR A 487 3.82 5.92 -22.01
CA TYR A 487 3.83 4.78 -21.09
C TYR A 487 3.88 3.50 -21.91
N ILE A 488 4.64 2.51 -21.46
CA ILE A 488 4.68 1.18 -22.07
C ILE A 488 4.20 0.20 -21.01
N THR A 489 3.09 -0.46 -21.31
CA THR A 489 2.47 -1.50 -20.49
C THR A 489 2.47 -2.84 -21.23
N GLU A 490 2.02 -3.90 -20.58
CA GLU A 490 1.81 -5.21 -21.18
C GLU A 490 0.81 -5.19 -22.35
N ALA A 491 -0.05 -4.17 -22.44
CA ALA A 491 -0.97 -3.94 -23.54
C ALA A 491 -0.35 -3.16 -24.71
N GLY A 492 0.89 -2.68 -24.59
CA GLY A 492 1.58 -1.88 -25.59
C GLY A 492 1.87 -0.45 -25.14
N VAL A 493 1.96 0.47 -26.10
CA VAL A 493 2.13 1.91 -25.81
C VAL A 493 0.78 2.45 -25.35
N ALA A 494 0.76 3.07 -24.18
CA ALA A 494 -0.40 3.66 -23.53
C ALA A 494 -0.30 5.18 -23.45
N THR A 495 -1.44 5.84 -23.53
CA THR A 495 -1.64 7.28 -23.35
C THR A 495 -2.05 7.60 -21.90
N GLY A 496 -2.04 8.88 -21.53
CA GLY A 496 -2.59 9.31 -20.24
C GLY A 496 -4.06 8.93 -20.04
N GLU A 497 -4.87 8.90 -21.12
CA GLU A 497 -6.28 8.47 -21.03
C GLU A 497 -6.39 6.95 -20.78
N ASP A 498 -5.49 6.15 -21.35
CA ASP A 498 -5.46 4.71 -21.08
C ASP A 498 -5.11 4.44 -19.60
N ILE A 499 -4.15 5.20 -19.04
CA ILE A 499 -3.80 5.15 -17.62
C ILE A 499 -5.00 5.55 -16.75
N ALA A 500 -5.69 6.64 -17.09
CA ALA A 500 -6.89 7.07 -16.39
C ALA A 500 -8.01 6.00 -16.47
N GLY A 501 -8.14 5.33 -17.62
CA GLY A 501 -9.05 4.19 -17.80
C GLY A 501 -8.73 3.02 -16.87
N LEU A 502 -7.45 2.64 -16.77
CA LEU A 502 -6.98 1.60 -15.85
C LEU A 502 -7.24 1.95 -14.37
N ALA A 503 -7.03 3.21 -14.00
CA ALA A 503 -7.32 3.71 -12.65
C ALA A 503 -8.83 3.65 -12.34
N ARG A 504 -9.69 4.08 -13.28
CA ARG A 504 -11.15 4.02 -13.13
C ARG A 504 -11.68 2.59 -13.01
N ASP A 505 -11.19 1.65 -13.82
CA ASP A 505 -11.54 0.23 -13.72
C ASP A 505 -11.16 -0.34 -12.35
N ALA A 506 -9.92 -0.10 -11.93
CA ALA A 506 -9.44 -0.55 -10.62
C ALA A 506 -10.26 0.07 -9.48
N ARG A 507 -10.66 1.34 -9.60
CA ARG A 507 -11.50 2.03 -8.61
C ARG A 507 -12.90 1.44 -8.55
N ALA A 508 -13.53 1.19 -9.70
CA ALA A 508 -14.84 0.56 -9.75
C ALA A 508 -14.83 -0.84 -9.09
N ARG A 509 -13.77 -1.63 -9.30
CA ARG A 509 -13.60 -2.94 -8.66
C ARG A 509 -13.32 -2.83 -7.17
N LEU A 510 -12.49 -1.87 -6.76
CA LEU A 510 -12.24 -1.56 -5.35
C LEU A 510 -13.55 -1.21 -4.63
N ASP A 511 -14.34 -0.31 -5.21
CA ASP A 511 -15.62 0.11 -4.62
C ASP A 511 -16.61 -1.06 -4.59
N ARG A 512 -16.71 -1.84 -5.67
CA ARG A 512 -17.54 -3.06 -5.73
C ARG A 512 -17.22 -4.05 -4.63
N PHE A 513 -15.93 -4.32 -4.37
CA PHE A 513 -15.55 -5.34 -3.40
C PHE A 513 -15.48 -4.84 -1.97
N PHE A 514 -15.15 -3.57 -1.73
CA PHE A 514 -14.81 -3.10 -0.39
C PHE A 514 -15.72 -2.00 0.17
N SER A 515 -16.62 -1.39 -0.61
CA SER A 515 -17.49 -0.31 -0.10
C SER A 515 -18.47 -0.76 0.97
N ASN A 516 -18.99 -1.99 0.88
CA ASN A 516 -19.96 -2.58 1.80
C ASN A 516 -19.33 -3.47 2.89
N LEU A 517 -18.02 -3.32 3.14
CA LEU A 517 -17.34 -3.99 4.24
C LEU A 517 -17.56 -3.28 5.57
#